data_AF-A0AAE4BU67-F1
#
_entry.id   AF-A0AAE4BU67-F1
#
_cell.length_a   1.000
_cell.length_b   1.000
_cell.length_c   1.000
_cell.angle_alpha   90.00
_cell.angle_beta   90.00
_cell.angle_gamma   90.00
#
_symmetry.space_group_name_H-M   'P 1'
#
loop_
_entity.id
_entity.type
_entity.pdbx_description
1 polymer ?
#
loop_
_entity_poly.entity_id
_entity_poly.type
_entity_poly.pdbx_seq_one_letter_code
_entity_poly.pdbx_strand_id
1 'polypeptide(L)'
;MPANRNALVRYKTIDQCLKNRFRQWTLDDLVEACSEALYEYEGIDKGVSKRTVQLDIQMMRSDKLGYNAPIIVKDRKYYTYEDPNYSITNIPLTDQDLRKLSDAVDILKQFKGFTQVQELSGMIQKLEDSVQSKRDNQMPIIQFETNNELKGLEYLEPLYESVLHKRSIKLTYKSFKAREESTFDFHPQLLKEFRNRWFVLGFKNAKQNPMLLAFDRIINLDNSECDYIGNTRWDLVDYFKHAIGVSVEYEPKIERIELFVEKKHAPYVLTKPIHHSQKKVRDLPGGIVVSMYLQLNYELEKEILGFGEAIKVLRPARLQKSIQKRLMLANRHYQFNINGEVINEAFKRVQRKGYASIDEFYTIQEIQQIRTFVNCRVEWEKPVLLHIDRPESLAILFNDNLQRFIDVGLGNSTEIIAALFYQNALRDDHHQWQKHHQIPDRMEEEEIIWRDVTDEEYRKLHVLTIFFDHVDESTGAIHVKPRSHWDQEEEELDDKTVVCAMRPGGVHIQHAKTTFKYHLEDEEREFRAVRLYLI
;
A
#
# COMPACT_ATOMS: atom_id res chain seq x y z
N MET A 1 -2.36 -44.74 39.26
CA MET A 1 -1.76 -43.39 39.04
C MET A 1 -0.26 -43.55 38.83
N PRO A 2 0.41 -42.70 38.02
CA PRO A 2 1.77 -43.00 37.60
C PRO A 2 2.74 -42.81 38.78
N ALA A 3 3.50 -43.86 39.11
CA ALA A 3 4.45 -43.93 40.21
C ALA A 3 5.51 -42.79 40.22
N ASN A 4 5.68 -42.09 39.09
CA ASN A 4 6.63 -41.00 38.91
C ASN A 4 6.30 -39.73 39.70
N ARG A 5 5.03 -39.36 39.89
CA ARG A 5 4.67 -38.11 40.61
C ARG A 5 5.01 -38.20 42.10
N ASN A 6 4.67 -39.33 42.72
CA ASN A 6 4.98 -39.60 44.12
C ASN A 6 6.50 -39.69 44.36
N ALA A 7 7.27 -40.16 43.37
CA ALA A 7 8.73 -40.17 43.46
C ALA A 7 9.34 -38.76 43.48
N LEU A 8 8.83 -37.84 42.64
CA LEU A 8 9.29 -36.44 42.62
C LEU A 8 9.02 -35.71 43.94
N VAL A 9 7.84 -35.93 44.55
CA VAL A 9 7.52 -35.37 45.88
C VAL A 9 8.55 -35.86 46.90
N ARG A 10 8.84 -37.17 46.93
CA ARG A 10 9.85 -37.73 47.84
C ARG A 10 11.26 -37.18 47.58
N TYR A 11 11.68 -37.02 46.32
CA TYR A 11 12.99 -36.43 46.00
C TYR A 11 13.11 -35.00 46.53
N LYS A 12 12.06 -34.18 46.34
CA LYS A 12 11.99 -32.81 46.85
C LYS A 12 12.02 -32.77 48.38
N THR A 13 11.29 -33.66 49.05
CA THR A 13 11.28 -33.75 50.51
C THR A 13 12.65 -34.19 51.06
N ILE A 14 13.29 -35.18 50.45
CA ILE A 14 14.65 -35.61 50.81
C ILE A 14 15.63 -34.44 50.63
N ASP A 15 15.55 -33.68 49.53
CA ASP A 15 16.40 -32.51 49.32
C ASP A 15 16.23 -31.44 50.41
N GLN A 16 15.00 -31.11 50.79
CA GLN A 16 14.72 -30.15 51.86
C GLN A 16 15.26 -30.63 53.23
N CYS A 17 15.06 -31.91 53.56
CA CYS A 17 15.61 -32.51 54.77
C CYS A 17 17.14 -32.40 54.76
N LEU A 18 17.76 -32.88 53.68
CA LEU A 18 19.20 -32.87 53.52
C LEU A 18 19.81 -31.47 53.31
N LYS A 19 19.03 -30.40 53.19
CA LYS A 19 19.51 -29.00 53.27
C LYS A 19 19.50 -28.44 54.69
N ASN A 20 18.61 -28.92 55.55
CA ASN A 20 18.54 -28.47 56.93
C ASN A 20 19.70 -29.05 57.75
N ARG A 21 20.73 -28.23 57.99
CA ARG A 21 21.92 -28.59 58.78
C ARG A 21 21.73 -28.46 60.30
N PHE A 22 20.65 -27.83 60.76
CA PHE A 22 20.34 -27.68 62.19
C PHE A 22 19.80 -28.97 62.81
N ARG A 23 19.37 -29.93 61.98
CA ARG A 23 18.90 -31.25 62.37
C ARG A 23 19.74 -32.33 61.71
N GLN A 24 20.06 -33.38 62.45
CA GLN A 24 20.65 -34.59 61.89
C GLN A 24 19.54 -35.53 61.44
N TRP A 25 19.64 -36.06 60.22
CA TRP A 25 18.59 -36.89 59.61
C TRP A 25 19.01 -38.34 59.57
N THR A 26 18.29 -39.20 60.30
CA THR A 26 18.42 -40.65 60.14
C THR A 26 17.56 -41.14 58.98
N LEU A 27 17.76 -42.39 58.55
CA LEU A 27 16.90 -42.98 57.53
C LEU A 27 15.43 -43.02 57.97
N ASP A 28 15.18 -43.22 59.27
CA ASP A 28 13.82 -43.29 59.81
C ASP A 28 13.16 -41.91 59.83
N ASP A 29 13.92 -40.86 60.13
CA ASP A 29 13.44 -39.47 60.01
C ASP A 29 13.07 -39.11 58.57
N LEU A 30 13.87 -39.54 57.58
CA LEU A 30 13.58 -39.30 56.16
C LEU A 30 12.34 -40.06 55.69
N VAL A 31 12.11 -41.26 56.22
CA VAL A 31 10.92 -42.07 55.94
C VAL A 31 9.67 -41.42 56.52
N GLU A 32 9.75 -40.91 57.74
CA GLU A 32 8.67 -40.17 58.38
C GLU A 32 8.35 -38.90 57.60
N ALA A 33 9.35 -38.06 57.30
CA ALA A 33 9.17 -36.83 56.54
C ALA A 33 8.59 -37.07 55.13
N CYS A 34 9.04 -38.12 54.43
CA CYS A 34 8.47 -38.49 53.13
C CYS A 34 7.03 -39.02 53.23
N SER A 35 6.68 -39.68 54.34
CA SER A 35 5.33 -40.20 54.58
C SER A 35 4.37 -39.05 54.89
N GLU A 36 4.78 -38.11 55.74
CA GLU A 36 4.04 -36.89 56.05
C GLU A 36 3.81 -36.04 54.79
N ALA A 37 4.86 -35.80 53.99
CA ALA A 37 4.71 -35.06 52.75
C ALA A 37 3.75 -35.73 51.76
N LEU A 38 3.79 -37.06 51.61
CA LEU A 38 2.84 -37.75 50.72
C LEU A 38 1.39 -37.75 51.25
N TYR A 39 1.21 -37.73 52.56
CA TYR A 39 -0.10 -37.54 53.16
C TYR A 39 -0.63 -36.12 52.89
N GLU A 40 0.19 -35.09 53.10
CA GLU A 40 -0.20 -33.69 52.88
C GLU A 40 -0.50 -33.36 51.41
N TYR A 41 0.36 -33.79 50.47
CA TYR A 41 0.25 -33.42 49.06
C TYR A 41 -0.71 -34.32 48.27
N GLU A 42 -0.79 -35.61 48.61
CA GLU A 42 -1.48 -36.61 47.79
C GLU A 42 -2.53 -37.43 48.59
N GLY A 43 -2.73 -37.13 49.89
CA GLY A 43 -3.73 -37.79 50.74
C GLY A 43 -3.43 -39.27 51.02
N ILE A 44 -2.17 -39.69 50.85
CA ILE A 44 -1.78 -41.10 50.96
C ILE A 44 -1.44 -41.43 52.42
N ASP A 45 -2.35 -42.12 53.10
CA ASP A 45 -2.17 -42.57 54.50
C ASP A 45 -1.33 -43.85 54.62
N LYS A 46 -1.10 -44.54 53.50
CA LYS A 46 -0.14 -45.65 53.43
C LYS A 46 1.26 -45.07 53.29
N GLY A 47 1.91 -44.78 54.41
CA GLY A 47 3.27 -44.24 54.47
C GLY A 47 4.31 -45.01 53.66
N VAL A 48 5.53 -44.48 53.60
CA VAL A 48 6.60 -44.98 52.73
C VAL A 48 7.43 -46.05 53.43
N SER A 49 7.83 -47.09 52.71
CA SER A 49 8.74 -48.11 53.26
C SER A 49 10.20 -47.62 53.32
N LYS A 50 10.99 -48.12 54.29
CA LYS A 50 12.44 -47.85 54.37
C LYS A 50 13.16 -48.19 53.06
N ARG A 51 12.77 -49.28 52.39
CA ARG A 51 13.33 -49.71 51.11
C ARG A 51 13.09 -48.69 50.00
N THR A 52 11.93 -48.04 49.99
CA THR A 52 11.58 -47.04 48.97
C THR A 52 12.47 -45.81 49.10
N VAL A 53 12.62 -45.26 50.31
CA VAL A 53 13.50 -44.10 50.54
C VAL A 53 14.96 -44.42 50.26
N GLN A 54 15.43 -45.64 50.57
CA GLN A 54 16.78 -46.07 50.19
C GLN A 54 16.99 -46.12 48.67
N LEU A 55 16.03 -46.65 47.92
CA LEU A 55 16.07 -46.65 46.46
C LEU A 55 16.02 -45.23 45.91
N ASP A 56 15.24 -44.34 46.52
CA ASP A 56 15.17 -42.93 46.12
C ASP A 56 16.51 -42.21 46.34
N ILE A 57 17.17 -42.41 47.50
CA ILE A 57 18.52 -41.89 47.76
C ILE A 57 19.53 -42.46 46.76
N GLN A 58 19.43 -43.75 46.42
CA GLN A 58 20.30 -44.37 45.42
C GLN A 58 20.07 -43.78 44.02
N MET A 59 18.82 -43.51 43.65
CA MET A 59 18.47 -42.86 42.38
C MET A 59 18.97 -41.41 42.33
N MET A 60 18.84 -40.64 43.42
CA MET A 60 19.37 -39.28 43.54
C MET A 60 20.90 -39.22 43.45
N ARG A 61 21.61 -40.23 43.99
CA ARG A 61 23.07 -40.38 43.85
C ARG A 61 23.50 -40.78 42.44
N SER A 62 22.60 -41.37 41.64
CA SER A 62 22.94 -41.89 40.32
C SER A 62 22.79 -40.83 39.23
N ASP A 63 23.52 -41.04 38.13
CA ASP A 63 23.45 -40.18 36.94
C ASP A 63 22.15 -40.35 36.13
N LYS A 64 21.30 -41.33 36.48
CA LYS A 64 20.08 -41.65 35.74
C LYS A 64 19.05 -40.53 35.69
N LEU A 65 19.03 -39.67 36.71
CA LEU A 65 18.13 -38.51 36.82
C LEU A 65 18.86 -37.18 36.59
N GLY A 66 20.18 -37.20 36.34
CA GLY A 66 21.01 -36.01 36.18
C GLY A 66 21.26 -35.18 37.45
N TYR A 67 20.80 -35.65 38.63
CA TYR A 67 21.02 -34.93 39.89
C TYR A 67 22.46 -35.07 40.40
N ASN A 68 23.03 -36.28 40.37
CA ASN A 68 24.36 -36.58 40.91
C ASN A 68 24.55 -36.03 42.35
N ALA A 69 23.54 -36.27 43.20
CA ALA A 69 23.50 -35.67 44.53
C ALA A 69 24.60 -36.22 45.44
N PRO A 70 25.45 -35.35 46.04
CA PRO A 70 26.58 -35.77 46.87
C PRO A 70 26.12 -36.11 48.29
N ILE A 71 25.22 -37.10 48.42
CA ILE A 71 24.67 -37.53 49.72
C ILE A 71 25.69 -38.44 50.41
N ILE A 72 26.19 -38.03 51.58
CA ILE A 72 27.10 -38.81 52.43
C ILE A 72 26.42 -39.25 53.73
N VAL A 73 26.97 -40.29 54.37
CA VAL A 73 26.52 -40.78 55.67
C VAL A 73 27.55 -40.44 56.74
N LYS A 74 27.25 -39.50 57.63
CA LYS A 74 28.06 -39.14 58.79
C LYS A 74 27.74 -40.06 59.98
N ASP A 75 28.76 -40.35 60.77
CA ASP A 75 28.68 -41.18 61.99
C ASP A 75 27.96 -42.53 61.79
N ARG A 76 28.10 -43.10 60.59
CA ARG A 76 27.45 -44.35 60.13
C ARG A 76 25.91 -44.36 60.23
N LYS A 77 25.26 -43.23 60.48
CA LYS A 77 23.82 -43.16 60.76
C LYS A 77 23.09 -41.99 60.08
N TYR A 78 23.75 -40.83 59.94
CA TYR A 78 23.08 -39.59 59.54
C TYR A 78 23.35 -39.23 58.08
N TYR A 79 22.30 -38.93 57.33
CA TYR A 79 22.40 -38.54 55.92
C TYR A 79 22.52 -37.01 55.80
N THR A 80 23.42 -36.53 54.95
CA THR A 80 23.61 -35.10 54.66
C THR A 80 24.27 -34.90 53.29
N TYR A 81 24.18 -33.71 52.69
CA TYR A 81 24.98 -33.40 51.50
C TYR A 81 26.43 -33.06 51.89
N GLU A 82 27.39 -33.55 51.10
CA GLU A 82 28.81 -33.22 51.21
C GLU A 82 29.06 -31.74 50.90
N ASP A 83 28.48 -31.24 49.80
CA ASP A 83 28.45 -29.82 49.48
C ASP A 83 27.28 -29.12 50.21
N PRO A 84 27.56 -28.12 51.07
CA PRO A 84 26.53 -27.34 51.76
C PRO A 84 25.59 -26.55 50.84
N ASN A 85 26.03 -26.18 49.64
CA ASN A 85 25.26 -25.35 48.70
C ASN A 85 24.48 -26.17 47.66
N TYR A 86 24.63 -27.50 47.67
CA TYR A 86 23.95 -28.38 46.74
C TYR A 86 22.43 -28.46 47.01
N SER A 87 21.65 -28.48 45.93
CA SER A 87 20.21 -28.73 45.96
C SER A 87 19.78 -29.27 44.61
N ILE A 88 18.91 -30.29 44.59
CA ILE A 88 18.40 -30.85 43.32
C ILE A 88 17.54 -29.86 42.52
N THR A 89 17.10 -28.75 43.14
CA THR A 89 16.36 -27.67 42.47
C THR A 89 17.27 -26.61 41.85
N ASN A 90 18.55 -26.57 42.22
CA ASN A 90 19.55 -25.74 41.56
C ASN A 90 20.02 -26.49 40.31
N ILE A 91 19.20 -26.52 39.27
CA ILE A 91 19.66 -26.91 37.94
C ILE A 91 20.67 -25.83 37.53
N PRO A 92 21.97 -26.15 37.38
CA PRO A 92 22.92 -25.17 36.90
C PRO A 92 22.64 -24.94 35.42
N LEU A 93 21.90 -23.88 35.10
CA LEU A 93 21.92 -23.34 33.74
C LEU A 93 23.38 -23.01 33.44
N THR A 94 23.94 -23.61 32.39
CA THR A 94 25.32 -23.32 32.02
C THR A 94 25.42 -21.88 31.50
N ASP A 95 26.58 -21.25 31.64
CA ASP A 95 26.82 -19.90 31.09
C ASP A 95 26.53 -19.84 29.58
N GLN A 96 26.72 -20.97 28.88
CA GLN A 96 26.40 -21.09 27.46
C GLN A 96 24.90 -21.08 27.18
N ASP A 97 24.09 -21.68 28.05
CA ASP A 97 22.63 -21.69 27.92
C ASP A 97 22.03 -20.33 28.24
N LEU A 98 22.54 -19.64 29.27
CA LEU A 98 22.16 -18.26 29.58
C LEU A 98 22.48 -17.31 28.42
N ARG A 99 23.65 -17.46 27.79
CA ARG A 99 24.00 -16.67 26.59
C ARG A 99 23.05 -16.91 25.43
N LYS A 100 22.69 -18.16 25.14
CA LYS A 100 21.73 -18.48 24.07
C LYS A 100 20.35 -17.91 24.35
N LEU A 101 19.91 -17.93 25.61
CA LEU A 101 18.64 -17.34 26.03
C LEU A 101 18.66 -15.81 25.91
N SER A 102 19.76 -15.18 26.30
CA SER A 102 20.00 -13.74 26.11
C SER A 102 19.94 -13.36 24.63
N ASP A 103 20.70 -14.06 23.78
CA ASP A 103 20.72 -13.82 22.33
C ASP A 103 19.31 -14.01 21.71
N ALA A 104 18.58 -15.05 22.14
CA ALA A 104 17.21 -15.29 21.67
C ALA A 104 16.26 -14.16 22.09
N VAL A 105 16.41 -13.63 23.30
CA VAL A 105 15.59 -12.52 23.78
C VAL A 105 15.97 -11.20 23.13
N ASP A 106 17.24 -10.96 22.80
CA ASP A 106 17.64 -9.80 22.02
C ASP A 106 17.08 -9.83 20.58
N ILE A 107 16.90 -11.02 19.99
CA ILE A 107 16.14 -11.18 18.73
C ILE A 107 14.66 -10.88 18.96
N LEU A 108 14.05 -11.42 20.02
CA LEU A 108 12.63 -11.22 20.31
C LEU A 108 12.30 -9.76 20.67
N LYS A 109 13.20 -9.03 21.34
CA LYS A 109 13.07 -7.59 21.65
C LYS A 109 12.88 -6.73 20.40
N GLN A 110 13.34 -7.17 19.23
CA GLN A 110 13.14 -6.44 17.99
C GLN A 110 11.69 -6.50 17.49
N PHE A 111 10.89 -7.46 17.96
CA PHE A 111 9.45 -7.53 17.71
C PHE A 111 8.71 -6.59 18.69
N LYS A 112 8.36 -5.40 18.21
CA LYS A 112 7.60 -4.41 18.97
C LYS A 112 6.12 -4.81 19.09
N GLY A 113 5.49 -4.55 20.24
CA GLY A 113 4.05 -4.71 20.46
C GLY A 113 3.63 -5.84 21.41
N PHE A 114 4.58 -6.65 21.92
CA PHE A 114 4.31 -7.67 22.92
C PHE A 114 4.95 -7.28 24.27
N THR A 115 4.12 -6.93 25.24
CA THR A 115 4.52 -6.68 26.64
C THR A 115 5.17 -7.91 27.28
N GLN A 116 4.74 -9.12 26.89
CA GLN A 116 5.29 -10.38 27.41
C GLN A 116 6.80 -10.52 27.11
N VAL A 117 7.27 -9.98 25.98
CA VAL A 117 8.70 -10.00 25.62
C VAL A 117 9.51 -9.08 26.53
N GLN A 118 8.93 -7.97 27.01
CA GLN A 118 9.58 -7.10 27.98
C GLN A 118 9.65 -7.76 29.37
N GLU A 119 8.61 -8.48 29.78
CA GLU A 119 8.62 -9.23 31.04
C GLU A 119 9.65 -10.36 31.04
N LEU A 120 9.74 -11.13 29.93
CA LEU A 120 10.78 -12.14 29.72
C LEU A 120 12.18 -11.52 29.78
N SER A 121 12.36 -10.33 29.19
CA SER A 121 13.63 -9.60 29.28
C SER A 121 13.98 -9.28 30.73
N GLY A 122 13.02 -8.86 31.55
CA GLY A 122 13.23 -8.59 32.98
C GLY A 122 13.54 -9.85 33.81
N MET A 123 12.97 -11.01 33.46
CA MET A 123 13.30 -12.29 34.11
C MET A 123 14.70 -12.76 33.75
N ILE A 124 15.10 -12.62 32.49
CA ILE A 124 16.45 -12.97 32.04
C ILE A 124 17.48 -12.02 32.62
N GLN A 125 17.19 -10.72 32.69
CA GLN A 125 18.10 -9.77 33.34
C GLN A 125 18.38 -10.16 34.80
N LYS A 126 17.36 -10.60 35.55
CA LYS A 126 17.56 -11.11 36.92
C LYS A 126 18.40 -12.39 36.98
N LEU A 127 18.34 -13.24 35.97
CA LEU A 127 19.17 -14.43 35.84
C LEU A 127 20.61 -14.06 35.41
N GLU A 128 20.77 -13.08 34.53
CA GLU A 128 22.08 -12.53 34.11
C GLU A 128 22.78 -11.76 35.23
N ASP A 129 22.05 -11.01 36.06
CA ASP A 129 22.62 -10.28 37.19
C ASP A 129 23.27 -11.22 38.24
N SER A 130 22.88 -12.51 38.23
CA SER A 130 23.52 -13.57 39.05
C SER A 130 24.83 -14.10 38.45
N VAL A 131 25.07 -13.86 37.16
CA VAL A 131 26.26 -14.28 36.40
C VAL A 131 26.94 -13.03 35.85
N GLN A 132 27.87 -12.47 36.63
CA GLN A 132 28.60 -11.24 36.28
C GLN A 132 29.03 -11.18 34.81
N SER A 133 28.34 -10.37 34.01
CA SER A 133 28.94 -9.67 32.88
C SER A 133 28.00 -8.58 32.35
N LYS A 134 28.31 -7.33 32.70
CA LYS A 134 27.73 -6.15 32.03
C LYS A 134 28.06 -6.20 30.54
N ARG A 135 27.04 -6.33 29.69
CA ARG A 135 27.12 -5.92 28.28
C ARG A 135 26.29 -4.67 28.10
N ASP A 136 26.91 -3.53 28.36
CA ASP A 136 26.38 -2.27 27.85
C ASP A 136 26.69 -2.20 26.34
N ASN A 137 25.62 -2.06 25.55
CA ASN A 137 25.63 -1.39 24.25
C ASN A 137 26.38 -2.11 23.10
N GLN A 138 25.97 -3.32 22.72
CA GLN A 138 26.33 -3.89 21.41
C GLN A 138 25.27 -3.53 20.36
N MET A 139 25.72 -3.11 19.17
CA MET A 139 24.82 -2.92 18.03
C MET A 139 24.11 -4.23 17.69
N PRO A 140 22.81 -4.19 17.32
CA PRO A 140 22.06 -5.40 17.00
C PRO A 140 22.69 -6.10 15.79
N ILE A 141 23.03 -7.39 15.95
CA ILE A 141 23.66 -8.21 14.90
C ILE A 141 22.65 -8.55 13.79
N ILE A 142 21.38 -8.72 14.17
CA ILE A 142 20.26 -8.96 13.26
C ILE A 142 19.44 -7.67 13.24
N GLN A 143 19.05 -7.20 12.06
CA GLN A 143 18.18 -6.04 11.90
C GLN A 143 16.94 -6.46 11.12
N PHE A 144 15.78 -6.38 11.75
CA PHE A 144 14.50 -6.55 11.06
C PHE A 144 14.06 -5.26 10.37
N GLU A 145 13.29 -5.40 9.29
CA GLU A 145 12.58 -4.27 8.70
C GLU A 145 11.55 -3.77 9.73
N THR A 146 11.75 -2.56 10.23
CA THR A 146 10.87 -1.95 11.23
C THR A 146 10.37 -0.62 10.69
N ASN A 147 9.09 -0.33 10.92
CA ASN A 147 8.54 0.98 10.66
C ASN A 147 8.13 1.59 12.00
N ASN A 148 9.00 2.45 12.52
CA ASN A 148 8.86 3.05 13.85
C ASN A 148 7.64 3.98 13.97
N GLU A 149 7.04 4.41 12.86
CA GLU A 149 5.88 5.32 12.81
C GLU A 149 4.55 4.58 12.59
N LEU A 150 4.55 3.24 12.67
CA LEU A 150 3.32 2.45 12.55
C LEU A 150 2.35 2.77 13.69
N LYS A 151 1.28 3.48 13.34
CA LYS A 151 0.13 3.71 14.21
C LYS A 151 -0.68 2.42 14.40
N GLY A 152 -1.23 2.23 15.59
CA GLY A 152 -2.14 1.14 15.92
C GLY A 152 -1.49 -0.11 16.54
N LEU A 153 -0.17 -0.14 16.75
CA LEU A 153 0.49 -1.23 17.49
C LEU A 153 0.01 -1.34 18.95
N GLU A 154 -0.47 -0.24 19.53
CA GLU A 154 -1.09 -0.20 20.85
C GLU A 154 -2.32 -1.09 20.99
N TYR A 155 -3.04 -1.36 19.89
CA TYR A 155 -4.21 -2.24 19.87
C TYR A 155 -3.85 -3.71 19.74
N LEU A 156 -2.58 -4.06 19.51
CA LEU A 156 -2.17 -5.45 19.28
C LEU A 156 -2.47 -6.34 20.49
N GLU A 157 -2.07 -5.91 21.68
CA GLU A 157 -2.29 -6.65 22.91
C GLU A 157 -3.80 -6.76 23.27
N PRO A 158 -4.59 -5.67 23.31
CA PRO A 158 -6.04 -5.77 23.53
C PRO A 158 -6.77 -6.68 22.55
N LEU A 159 -6.41 -6.62 21.26
CA LEU A 159 -7.00 -7.48 20.23
C LEU A 159 -6.54 -8.93 20.36
N TYR A 160 -5.28 -9.16 20.71
CA TYR A 160 -4.73 -10.49 20.95
C TYR A 160 -5.48 -11.17 22.10
N GLU A 161 -5.65 -10.46 23.22
CA GLU A 161 -6.40 -10.94 24.38
C GLU A 161 -7.87 -11.23 24.03
N SER A 162 -8.49 -10.38 23.20
CA SER A 162 -9.86 -10.57 22.73
C SER A 162 -10.03 -11.81 21.84
N VAL A 163 -9.06 -12.09 20.97
CA VAL A 163 -9.05 -13.30 20.13
C VAL A 163 -8.81 -14.55 21.00
N LEU A 164 -7.83 -14.50 21.91
CA LEU A 164 -7.47 -15.62 22.78
C LEU A 164 -8.63 -16.04 23.68
N HIS A 165 -9.27 -15.06 24.33
CA HIS A 165 -10.39 -15.28 25.25
C HIS A 165 -11.75 -15.35 24.57
N LYS A 166 -11.81 -15.26 23.23
CA LYS A 166 -13.06 -15.28 22.45
C LYS A 166 -14.07 -14.27 22.99
N ARG A 167 -13.68 -12.98 23.03
CA ARG A 167 -14.51 -11.86 23.50
C ARG A 167 -14.87 -10.93 22.35
N SER A 168 -16.07 -10.38 22.42
CA SER A 168 -16.51 -9.32 21.51
C SER A 168 -15.93 -7.97 21.95
N ILE A 169 -15.72 -7.08 21.00
CA ILE A 169 -15.21 -5.73 21.24
C ILE A 169 -16.11 -4.71 20.55
N LYS A 170 -16.23 -3.53 21.14
CA LYS A 170 -16.86 -2.39 20.48
C LYS A 170 -15.76 -1.56 19.84
N LEU A 171 -15.79 -1.49 18.50
CA LEU A 171 -14.73 -0.89 17.70
C LEU A 171 -15.23 0.39 17.04
N THR A 172 -14.49 1.49 17.22
CA THR A 172 -14.66 2.73 16.45
C THR A 172 -13.60 2.78 15.36
N TYR A 173 -14.03 2.76 14.10
CA TYR A 173 -13.15 2.60 12.94
C TYR A 173 -13.45 3.63 11.85
N LYS A 174 -12.39 4.19 11.25
CA LYS A 174 -12.51 5.13 10.12
C LYS A 174 -11.63 4.70 8.95
N SER A 175 -12.28 4.16 7.91
CA SER A 175 -11.57 3.81 6.67
C SER A 175 -11.12 5.08 5.92
N PHE A 176 -10.05 4.99 5.11
CA PHE A 176 -9.59 6.12 4.29
C PHE A 176 -10.61 6.65 3.29
N LYS A 177 -11.65 5.87 2.96
CA LYS A 177 -12.72 6.26 2.04
C LYS A 177 -13.97 6.79 2.77
N ALA A 178 -14.07 6.58 4.08
CA ALA A 178 -15.25 6.94 4.85
C ALA A 178 -15.20 8.42 5.24
N ARG A 179 -16.33 9.11 5.07
CA ARG A 179 -16.49 10.51 5.52
C ARG A 179 -16.53 10.58 7.05
N GLU A 180 -17.26 9.65 7.66
CA GLU A 180 -17.49 9.57 9.10
C GLU A 180 -16.90 8.27 9.69
N GLU A 181 -16.63 8.29 10.98
CA GLU A 181 -16.25 7.10 11.74
C GLU A 181 -17.48 6.23 12.03
N SER A 182 -17.26 4.93 12.14
CA SER A 182 -18.33 3.97 12.44
C SER A 182 -17.99 3.18 13.68
N THR A 183 -18.93 3.13 14.63
CA THR A 183 -18.84 2.30 15.84
C THR A 183 -19.73 1.08 15.72
N PHE A 184 -19.19 -0.11 15.97
CA PHE A 184 -19.95 -1.36 15.92
C PHE A 184 -19.31 -2.45 16.79
N ASP A 185 -20.12 -3.43 17.19
CA ASP A 185 -19.62 -4.65 17.82
C ASP A 185 -18.93 -5.54 16.79
N PHE A 186 -17.76 -6.02 17.17
CA PHE A 186 -16.86 -6.78 16.32
C PHE A 186 -16.37 -8.02 17.05
N HIS A 187 -16.30 -9.12 16.33
CA HIS A 187 -15.92 -10.44 16.85
C HIS A 187 -14.61 -10.86 16.20
N PRO A 188 -13.46 -10.52 16.81
CA PRO A 188 -12.14 -10.78 16.23
C PRO A 188 -11.82 -12.28 16.25
N GLN A 189 -11.19 -12.79 15.19
CA GLN A 189 -10.90 -14.22 15.00
C GLN A 189 -9.42 -14.50 14.76
N LEU A 190 -8.75 -13.63 14.01
CA LEU A 190 -7.35 -13.82 13.63
C LEU A 190 -6.66 -12.48 13.49
N LEU A 191 -5.46 -12.37 14.05
CA LEU A 191 -4.55 -11.27 13.78
C LEU A 191 -3.57 -11.70 12.68
N LYS A 192 -3.41 -10.85 11.67
CA LYS A 192 -2.53 -11.11 10.53
C LYS A 192 -1.63 -9.91 10.32
N GLU A 193 -0.33 -10.19 10.27
CA GLU A 193 0.65 -9.23 9.80
C GLU A 193 0.87 -9.37 8.29
N PHE A 194 0.94 -8.25 7.58
CA PHE A 194 1.36 -8.23 6.18
C PHE A 194 2.12 -6.94 5.86
N ARG A 195 3.37 -7.09 5.39
CA ARG A 195 4.28 -5.97 5.07
C ARG A 195 4.38 -4.95 6.20
N ASN A 196 4.70 -5.43 7.41
CA ASN A 196 4.85 -4.60 8.61
C ASN A 196 3.58 -3.82 8.94
N ARG A 197 2.39 -4.35 8.66
CA ARG A 197 1.11 -3.78 9.09
C ARG A 197 0.24 -4.87 9.67
N TRP A 198 -0.42 -4.55 10.78
CA TRP A 198 -1.31 -5.47 11.47
C TRP A 198 -2.76 -5.27 11.05
N PHE A 199 -3.45 -6.40 10.91
CA PHE A 199 -4.84 -6.49 10.53
C PHE A 199 -5.55 -7.48 11.46
N VAL A 200 -6.82 -7.19 11.79
CA VAL A 200 -7.72 -8.11 12.48
C VAL A 200 -8.81 -8.57 11.53
N LEU A 201 -8.93 -9.88 11.39
CA LEU A 201 -10.03 -10.53 10.69
C LEU A 201 -11.12 -10.85 11.70
N GLY A 202 -12.36 -10.52 11.39
CA GLY A 202 -13.50 -10.81 12.25
C GLY A 202 -14.84 -10.56 11.59
N PHE A 203 -15.90 -10.64 12.38
CA PHE A 203 -17.28 -10.47 11.93
C PHE A 203 -17.94 -9.34 12.69
N LYS A 204 -18.81 -8.58 12.03
CA LYS A 204 -19.75 -7.66 12.70
C LYS A 204 -21.03 -8.39 13.15
N ASN A 205 -21.41 -9.46 12.44
CA ASN A 205 -22.58 -10.28 12.77
C ASN A 205 -22.41 -11.68 12.16
N ALA A 206 -23.03 -12.71 12.74
CA ALA A 206 -22.93 -14.11 12.30
C ALA A 206 -23.32 -14.37 10.84
N LYS A 207 -24.19 -13.51 10.27
CA LYS A 207 -24.69 -13.65 8.89
C LYS A 207 -23.88 -12.85 7.86
N GLN A 208 -22.92 -12.05 8.28
CA GLN A 208 -22.13 -11.18 7.40
C GLN A 208 -20.79 -11.82 7.02
N ASN A 209 -20.25 -11.37 5.89
CA ASN A 209 -18.94 -11.79 5.41
C ASN A 209 -17.84 -11.33 6.39
N PRO A 210 -16.72 -12.10 6.48
CA PRO A 210 -15.58 -11.68 7.28
C PRO A 210 -15.04 -10.35 6.77
N MET A 211 -14.68 -9.49 7.71
CA MET A 211 -14.07 -8.19 7.47
C MET A 211 -12.64 -8.22 7.98
N LEU A 212 -11.73 -7.67 7.17
CA LEU A 212 -10.35 -7.46 7.55
C LEU A 212 -10.10 -5.97 7.78
N LEU A 213 -9.81 -5.59 9.03
CA LEU A 213 -9.63 -4.22 9.46
C LEU A 213 -8.17 -3.97 9.81
N ALA A 214 -7.63 -2.85 9.35
CA ALA A 214 -6.23 -2.48 9.60
C ALA A 214 -6.11 -1.69 10.90
N PHE A 215 -5.07 -1.94 11.69
CA PHE A 215 -4.94 -1.31 13.02
C PHE A 215 -4.71 0.19 12.93
N ASP A 216 -4.07 0.67 11.86
CA ASP A 216 -3.76 2.08 11.61
C ASP A 216 -4.99 2.98 11.42
N ARG A 217 -6.20 2.40 11.44
CA ARG A 217 -7.49 3.07 11.23
C ARG A 217 -8.46 2.87 12.39
N ILE A 218 -8.03 2.19 13.44
CA ILE A 218 -8.78 2.08 14.69
C ILE A 218 -8.63 3.41 15.43
N ILE A 219 -9.75 3.96 15.89
CA ILE A 219 -9.80 5.20 16.67
C ILE A 219 -9.96 4.88 18.16
N ASN A 220 -10.85 3.93 18.47
CA ASN A 220 -11.08 3.48 19.82
C ASN A 220 -11.46 2.00 19.87
N LEU A 221 -11.12 1.34 20.97
CA LEU A 221 -11.43 -0.05 21.26
C LEU A 221 -11.91 -0.18 22.70
N ASP A 222 -13.17 -0.58 22.86
CA ASP A 222 -13.80 -0.83 24.14
C ASP A 222 -14.27 -2.28 24.25
N ASN A 223 -14.53 -2.74 25.48
CA ASN A 223 -15.17 -4.02 25.71
C ASN A 223 -16.63 -3.97 25.24
N SER A 224 -17.09 -5.01 24.57
CA SER A 224 -18.52 -5.19 24.27
C SER A 224 -19.16 -6.13 25.27
N GLU A 225 -20.44 -5.90 25.55
CA GLU A 225 -21.27 -6.77 26.39
C GLU A 225 -21.94 -7.89 25.58
N CYS A 226 -21.76 -7.90 24.25
CA CYS A 226 -22.38 -8.89 23.37
C CYS A 226 -21.70 -10.26 23.47
N ASP A 227 -22.46 -11.33 23.29
CA ASP A 227 -21.90 -12.68 23.19
C ASP A 227 -20.95 -12.81 21.99
N TYR A 228 -19.87 -13.55 22.17
CA TYR A 228 -18.90 -13.76 21.11
C TYR A 228 -19.41 -14.72 20.04
N ILE A 229 -19.39 -14.26 18.81
CA ILE A 229 -19.72 -15.08 17.65
C ILE A 229 -18.43 -15.75 17.17
N GLY A 230 -18.30 -17.03 17.49
CA GLY A 230 -17.19 -17.87 17.01
C GLY A 230 -17.34 -18.25 15.53
N ASN A 231 -16.21 -18.34 14.84
CA ASN A 231 -16.18 -18.89 13.50
C ASN A 231 -16.53 -20.38 13.49
N THR A 232 -17.71 -20.73 12.97
CA THR A 232 -18.16 -22.11 12.76
C THR A 232 -18.19 -22.53 11.29
N ARG A 233 -17.95 -21.61 10.36
CA ARG A 233 -18.25 -21.80 8.93
C ARG A 233 -17.03 -21.73 8.01
N TRP A 234 -15.91 -21.14 8.45
CA TRP A 234 -14.79 -20.80 7.58
C TRP A 234 -13.48 -21.41 8.09
N ASP A 235 -12.74 -22.06 7.20
CA ASP A 235 -11.33 -22.34 7.46
C ASP A 235 -10.51 -21.06 7.19
N LEU A 236 -10.02 -20.46 8.27
CA LEU A 236 -9.20 -19.25 8.25
C LEU A 236 -7.88 -19.45 7.49
N VAL A 237 -7.39 -20.69 7.42
CA VAL A 237 -6.17 -21.07 6.68
C VAL A 237 -6.41 -20.97 5.18
N ASP A 238 -7.56 -21.44 4.70
CA ASP A 238 -7.91 -21.39 3.28
C ASP A 238 -8.30 -19.98 2.81
N TYR A 239 -8.80 -19.12 3.71
CA TYR A 239 -9.24 -17.76 3.37
C TYR A 239 -8.16 -16.93 2.65
N PHE A 240 -6.90 -17.01 3.08
CA PHE A 240 -5.78 -16.27 2.47
C PHE A 240 -5.02 -17.07 1.41
N LYS A 241 -5.31 -18.35 1.25
CA LYS A 241 -4.49 -19.29 0.46
C LYS A 241 -4.32 -18.88 -0.99
N HIS A 242 -5.36 -18.32 -1.60
CA HIS A 242 -5.37 -17.92 -3.01
C HIS A 242 -5.26 -16.41 -3.22
N ALA A 243 -4.84 -15.65 -2.20
CA ALA A 243 -4.64 -14.22 -2.27
C ALA A 243 -3.18 -13.85 -1.97
N ILE A 244 -2.74 -12.72 -2.49
CA ILE A 244 -1.51 -12.08 -2.02
C ILE A 244 -1.91 -11.03 -0.99
N GLY A 245 -1.39 -11.13 0.24
CA GLY A 245 -1.63 -10.14 1.28
C GLY A 245 -3.01 -10.19 1.91
N VAL A 246 -3.72 -9.06 1.90
CA VAL A 246 -4.83 -8.77 2.81
C VAL A 246 -6.16 -8.49 2.10
N SER A 247 -6.15 -8.01 0.86
CA SER A 247 -7.39 -7.82 0.11
C SER A 247 -7.88 -9.16 -0.45
N VAL A 248 -8.89 -9.74 0.20
CA VAL A 248 -9.48 -11.04 -0.13
C VAL A 248 -10.96 -10.85 -0.44
N GLU A 249 -11.40 -11.33 -1.60
CA GLU A 249 -12.83 -11.44 -1.94
C GLU A 249 -13.46 -12.65 -1.25
N TYR A 250 -14.73 -12.53 -0.85
CA TYR A 250 -15.46 -13.57 -0.13
C TYR A 250 -15.65 -14.85 -0.97
N GLU A 251 -15.94 -14.69 -2.25
CA GLU A 251 -16.06 -15.78 -3.23
C GLU A 251 -15.04 -15.56 -4.35
N PRO A 252 -13.76 -15.87 -4.10
CA PRO A 252 -12.71 -15.51 -5.02
C PRO A 252 -12.80 -16.37 -6.27
N LYS A 253 -12.87 -15.70 -7.43
CA LYS A 253 -12.64 -16.39 -8.70
C LYS A 253 -11.14 -16.67 -8.85
N ILE A 254 -10.74 -17.89 -8.56
CA ILE A 254 -9.34 -18.32 -8.71
C ILE A 254 -9.06 -18.51 -10.19
N GLU A 255 -8.05 -17.78 -10.68
CA GLU A 255 -7.62 -17.86 -12.07
C GLU A 255 -6.14 -18.25 -12.15
N ARG A 256 -5.78 -18.93 -13.24
CA ARG A 256 -4.37 -19.22 -13.55
C ARG A 256 -3.73 -17.96 -14.11
N ILE A 257 -2.75 -17.44 -13.40
CA ILE A 257 -1.93 -16.32 -13.82
C ILE A 257 -0.63 -16.84 -14.41
N GLU A 258 -0.23 -16.29 -15.55
CA GLU A 258 1.06 -16.57 -16.17
C GLU A 258 1.81 -15.27 -16.36
N LEU A 259 3.04 -15.22 -15.84
CA LEU A 259 3.92 -14.05 -15.91
C LEU A 259 5.19 -14.45 -16.65
N PHE A 260 5.58 -13.61 -17.61
CA PHE A 260 6.93 -13.60 -18.14
C PHE A 260 7.81 -12.73 -17.24
N VAL A 261 8.98 -13.23 -16.87
CA VAL A 261 9.97 -12.52 -16.06
C VAL A 261 11.26 -12.46 -16.86
N GLU A 262 11.82 -11.28 -17.02
CA GLU A 262 13.08 -11.06 -17.74
C GLU A 262 14.24 -11.81 -17.08
N LYS A 263 15.21 -12.25 -17.88
CA LYS A 263 16.37 -13.06 -17.44
C LYS A 263 17.12 -12.46 -16.25
N LYS A 264 17.29 -11.13 -16.20
CA LYS A 264 17.96 -10.45 -15.08
C LYS A 264 17.22 -10.59 -13.75
N HIS A 265 15.90 -10.69 -13.80
CA HIS A 265 15.02 -10.74 -12.63
C HIS A 265 14.57 -12.16 -12.27
N ALA A 266 14.75 -13.12 -13.17
CA ALA A 266 14.37 -14.52 -12.98
C ALA A 266 14.93 -15.14 -11.67
N PRO A 267 16.21 -14.96 -11.28
CA PRO A 267 16.73 -15.52 -10.03
C PRO A 267 15.96 -15.02 -8.80
N TYR A 268 15.63 -13.73 -8.73
CA TYR A 268 14.92 -13.14 -7.60
C TYR A 268 13.51 -13.70 -7.43
N VAL A 269 12.78 -13.92 -8.54
CA VAL A 269 11.42 -14.50 -8.51
C VAL A 269 11.46 -16.00 -8.18
N LEU A 270 12.55 -16.69 -8.53
CA LEU A 270 12.70 -18.12 -8.21
C LEU A 270 13.11 -18.35 -6.74
N THR A 271 14.03 -17.55 -6.20
CA THR A 271 14.46 -17.65 -4.80
C THR A 271 13.45 -17.08 -3.82
N LYS A 272 12.66 -16.08 -4.25
CA LYS A 272 11.56 -15.48 -3.48
C LYS A 272 10.27 -15.56 -4.31
N PRO A 273 9.57 -16.71 -4.29
CA PRO A 273 8.31 -16.86 -5.00
C PRO A 273 7.29 -15.80 -4.60
N ILE A 274 6.58 -15.24 -5.58
CA ILE A 274 5.51 -14.25 -5.35
C ILE A 274 4.37 -14.87 -4.54
N HIS A 275 4.13 -16.17 -4.77
CA HIS A 275 3.11 -16.94 -4.06
C HIS A 275 3.53 -18.40 -3.92
N HIS A 276 3.00 -19.10 -2.90
CA HIS A 276 3.34 -20.51 -2.63
C HIS A 276 2.93 -21.46 -3.76
N SER A 277 1.91 -21.12 -4.56
CA SER A 277 1.47 -21.91 -5.72
C SER A 277 2.31 -21.69 -6.98
N GLN A 278 3.32 -20.82 -6.91
CA GLN A 278 4.16 -20.49 -8.05
C GLN A 278 4.93 -21.72 -8.56
N LYS A 279 4.89 -21.93 -9.87
CA LYS A 279 5.65 -22.97 -10.57
C LYS A 279 6.33 -22.37 -11.80
N LYS A 280 7.58 -22.77 -12.06
CA LYS A 280 8.25 -22.46 -13.33
C LYS A 280 7.63 -23.32 -14.42
N VAL A 281 7.13 -22.70 -15.48
CA VAL A 281 6.47 -23.39 -16.60
C VAL A 281 7.47 -23.73 -17.69
N ARG A 282 8.28 -22.74 -18.09
CA ARG A 282 9.27 -22.88 -19.17
C ARG A 282 10.31 -21.78 -19.12
N ASP A 283 11.48 -22.07 -19.67
CA ASP A 283 12.53 -21.09 -19.96
C ASP A 283 12.35 -20.53 -21.38
N LEU A 284 12.70 -19.26 -21.56
CA LEU A 284 12.72 -18.57 -22.85
C LEU A 284 14.11 -17.91 -23.02
N PRO A 285 14.56 -17.63 -24.25
CA PRO A 285 15.86 -16.99 -24.47
C PRO A 285 16.05 -15.67 -23.68
N GLY A 286 14.97 -14.90 -23.52
CA GLY A 286 14.96 -13.62 -22.80
C GLY A 286 14.56 -13.69 -21.32
N GLY A 287 14.23 -14.86 -20.77
CA GLY A 287 13.71 -14.95 -19.40
C GLY A 287 13.01 -16.26 -19.07
N ILE A 288 12.07 -16.22 -18.13
CA ILE A 288 11.29 -17.40 -17.70
C ILE A 288 9.80 -17.09 -17.73
N VAL A 289 8.98 -18.14 -17.79
CA VAL A 289 7.53 -18.05 -17.54
C VAL A 289 7.20 -18.78 -16.25
N VAL A 290 6.54 -18.10 -15.34
CA VAL A 290 6.02 -18.65 -14.09
C VAL A 290 4.49 -18.65 -14.10
N SER A 291 3.89 -19.64 -13.46
CA SER A 291 2.44 -19.74 -13.29
C SER A 291 2.04 -19.85 -11.82
N MET A 292 0.90 -19.30 -11.46
CA MET A 292 0.31 -19.37 -10.11
C MET A 292 -1.22 -19.35 -10.18
N TYR A 293 -1.88 -19.80 -9.12
CA TYR A 293 -3.34 -19.85 -9.02
C TYR A 293 -3.84 -18.93 -7.90
N LEU A 294 -4.34 -17.76 -8.29
CA LEU A 294 -4.75 -16.70 -7.38
C LEU A 294 -6.06 -16.06 -7.81
N GLN A 295 -6.71 -15.39 -6.87
CA GLN A 295 -7.67 -14.33 -7.18
C GLN A 295 -6.93 -13.07 -7.66
N LEU A 296 -7.58 -12.29 -8.52
CA LEU A 296 -7.04 -11.01 -8.96
C LEU A 296 -7.30 -9.95 -7.88
N ASN A 297 -6.30 -9.63 -7.08
CA ASN A 297 -6.40 -8.62 -6.05
C ASN A 297 -5.40 -7.46 -6.22
N TYR A 298 -5.56 -6.43 -5.40
CA TYR A 298 -4.76 -5.20 -5.48
C TYR A 298 -3.27 -5.45 -5.22
N GLU A 299 -2.95 -6.32 -4.27
CA GLU A 299 -1.58 -6.64 -3.88
C GLU A 299 -0.84 -7.40 -4.98
N LEU A 300 -1.51 -8.31 -5.71
CA LEU A 300 -0.94 -8.96 -6.89
C LEU A 300 -0.54 -7.93 -7.94
N GLU A 301 -1.43 -6.98 -8.27
CA GLU A 301 -1.10 -5.92 -9.22
C GLU A 301 0.07 -5.07 -8.72
N LYS A 302 0.11 -4.76 -7.43
CA LYS A 302 1.18 -3.96 -6.83
C LYS A 302 2.52 -4.70 -6.85
N GLU A 303 2.53 -6.01 -6.58
CA GLU A 303 3.74 -6.85 -6.71
C GLU A 303 4.24 -6.82 -8.16
N ILE A 304 3.37 -7.05 -9.13
CA ILE A 304 3.73 -7.01 -10.57
C ILE A 304 4.31 -5.65 -10.95
N LEU A 305 3.62 -4.55 -10.58
CA LEU A 305 4.09 -3.19 -10.86
C LEU A 305 5.40 -2.85 -10.13
N GLY A 306 5.68 -3.48 -8.99
CA GLY A 306 6.93 -3.31 -8.25
C GLY A 306 8.17 -3.79 -9.01
N PHE A 307 8.00 -4.73 -9.94
CA PHE A 307 9.06 -5.16 -10.86
C PHE A 307 9.14 -4.31 -12.14
N GLY A 308 8.21 -3.36 -12.35
CA GLY A 308 8.21 -2.48 -13.51
C GLY A 308 8.20 -3.23 -14.84
N GLU A 309 9.14 -2.87 -15.72
CA GLU A 309 9.32 -3.45 -17.06
C GLU A 309 9.77 -4.91 -17.06
N ALA A 310 10.31 -5.41 -15.94
CA ALA A 310 10.89 -6.75 -15.85
C ALA A 310 9.85 -7.88 -15.85
N ILE A 311 8.58 -7.58 -15.55
CA ILE A 311 7.49 -8.54 -15.55
C ILE A 311 6.42 -8.16 -16.59
N LYS A 312 6.04 -9.14 -17.40
CA LYS A 312 4.91 -9.02 -18.34
C LYS A 312 3.85 -10.05 -18.02
N VAL A 313 2.62 -9.59 -17.81
CA VAL A 313 1.46 -10.47 -17.66
C VAL A 313 1.12 -11.11 -19.01
N LEU A 314 1.11 -12.44 -19.05
CA LEU A 314 0.67 -13.23 -20.21
C LEU A 314 -0.80 -13.64 -20.08
N ARG A 315 -1.23 -14.01 -18.87
CA ARG A 315 -2.62 -14.39 -18.55
C ARG A 315 -2.99 -14.00 -17.12
N PRO A 316 -4.28 -13.70 -16.83
CA PRO A 316 -5.40 -13.55 -17.77
C PRO A 316 -5.42 -12.18 -18.47
N ALA A 317 -6.18 -12.06 -19.58
CA ALA A 317 -6.28 -10.82 -20.35
C ALA A 317 -6.83 -9.64 -19.54
N ARG A 318 -7.70 -9.91 -18.56
CA ARG A 318 -8.22 -8.90 -17.64
C ARG A 318 -7.09 -8.25 -16.81
N LEU A 319 -6.20 -9.07 -16.26
CA LEU A 319 -5.05 -8.59 -15.48
C LEU A 319 -4.08 -7.81 -16.39
N GLN A 320 -3.82 -8.30 -17.60
CA GLN A 320 -2.99 -7.60 -18.58
C GLN A 320 -3.52 -6.19 -18.88
N LYS A 321 -4.82 -6.06 -19.17
CA LYS A 321 -5.46 -4.76 -19.43
C LYS A 321 -5.40 -3.83 -18.20
N SER A 322 -5.57 -4.38 -16.99
CA SER A 322 -5.47 -3.60 -15.75
C SER A 322 -4.07 -3.01 -15.56
N ILE A 323 -3.03 -3.85 -15.66
CA ILE A 323 -1.62 -3.42 -15.54
C ILE A 323 -1.26 -2.39 -16.62
N GLN A 324 -1.66 -2.63 -17.87
CA GLN A 324 -1.41 -1.68 -18.96
C GLN A 324 -2.07 -0.32 -18.70
N LYS A 325 -3.33 -0.32 -18.24
CA LYS A 325 -4.03 0.93 -17.87
C LYS A 325 -3.30 1.67 -16.75
N ARG A 326 -2.85 0.97 -15.70
CA ARG A 326 -2.14 1.58 -14.57
C ARG A 326 -0.78 2.15 -14.99
N LEU A 327 -0.02 1.44 -15.81
CA LEU A 327 1.25 1.94 -16.36
C LEU A 327 1.05 3.16 -17.26
N MET A 328 0.01 3.13 -18.11
CA MET A 328 -0.33 4.29 -18.94
C MET A 328 -0.66 5.50 -18.05
N LEU A 329 -1.54 5.35 -17.05
CA LEU A 329 -1.88 6.44 -16.13
C LEU A 329 -0.65 6.94 -15.35
N ALA A 330 0.22 6.03 -14.90
CA ALA A 330 1.48 6.39 -14.24
C ALA A 330 2.36 7.24 -15.16
N ASN A 331 2.52 6.85 -16.43
CA ASN A 331 3.28 7.60 -17.41
C ASN A 331 2.70 9.00 -17.68
N ARG A 332 1.36 9.14 -17.65
CA ARG A 332 0.71 10.46 -17.81
C ARG A 332 1.16 11.47 -16.75
N HIS A 333 1.35 11.06 -15.50
CA HIS A 333 1.82 11.99 -14.46
C HIS A 333 3.18 12.63 -14.77
N TYR A 334 3.99 11.99 -15.61
CA TYR A 334 5.30 12.50 -16.03
C TYR A 334 5.26 13.25 -17.37
N GLN A 335 4.23 13.01 -18.20
CA GLN A 335 4.10 13.66 -19.51
C GLN A 335 3.40 15.03 -19.43
N PHE A 336 2.34 15.16 -18.61
CA PHE A 336 1.44 16.33 -18.68
C PHE A 336 1.74 17.46 -17.69
N ASN A 337 2.95 17.54 -17.14
CA ASN A 337 3.38 18.70 -16.37
C ASN A 337 4.15 19.64 -17.28
N ILE A 338 3.46 20.64 -17.85
CA ILE A 338 4.15 21.66 -18.64
C ILE A 338 4.97 22.53 -17.68
N ASN A 339 6.28 22.54 -17.87
CA ASN A 339 7.19 23.44 -17.15
C ASN A 339 7.04 24.88 -17.65
N GLY A 340 7.26 25.87 -16.77
CA GLY A 340 7.19 27.29 -17.14
C GLY A 340 8.12 27.69 -18.30
N GLU A 341 9.24 26.98 -18.49
CA GLU A 341 10.13 27.18 -19.64
C GLU A 341 9.47 26.85 -20.98
N VAL A 342 8.71 25.75 -21.05
CA VAL A 342 7.99 25.33 -22.27
C VAL A 342 6.92 26.36 -22.63
N ILE A 343 6.21 26.89 -21.62
CA ILE A 343 5.23 27.96 -21.78
C ILE A 343 5.92 29.21 -22.33
N ASN A 344 7.02 29.64 -21.71
CA ASN A 344 7.78 30.80 -22.15
C ASN A 344 8.33 30.66 -23.57
N GLU A 345 8.80 29.46 -23.95
CA GLU A 345 9.19 29.19 -25.33
C GLU A 345 8.02 29.27 -26.30
N ALA A 346 6.85 28.76 -25.93
CA ALA A 346 5.64 28.85 -26.74
C ALA A 346 5.24 30.32 -26.97
N PHE A 347 5.24 31.17 -25.94
CA PHE A 347 4.99 32.60 -26.09
C PHE A 347 6.01 33.30 -26.97
N LYS A 348 7.31 33.01 -26.80
CA LYS A 348 8.36 33.54 -27.68
C LYS A 348 8.15 33.11 -29.13
N ARG A 349 7.68 31.88 -29.37
CA ARG A 349 7.33 31.39 -30.72
C ARG A 349 6.12 32.12 -31.28
N VAL A 350 5.07 32.34 -30.50
CA VAL A 350 3.89 33.12 -30.91
C VAL A 350 4.28 34.55 -31.29
N GLN A 351 5.10 35.23 -30.47
CA GLN A 351 5.57 36.59 -30.81
C GLN A 351 6.42 36.64 -32.08
N ARG A 352 7.29 35.64 -32.30
CA ARG A 352 8.21 35.60 -33.46
C ARG A 352 7.60 35.06 -34.74
N LYS A 353 6.69 34.09 -34.66
CA LYS A 353 6.14 33.33 -35.80
C LYS A 353 4.61 33.44 -35.94
N GLY A 354 3.91 33.99 -34.96
CA GLY A 354 2.45 34.12 -34.95
C GLY A 354 1.71 32.94 -34.31
N TYR A 355 2.38 31.79 -34.10
CA TYR A 355 1.75 30.59 -33.53
C TYR A 355 2.71 29.71 -32.71
N ALA A 356 2.13 28.81 -31.92
CA ALA A 356 2.78 27.68 -31.24
C ALA A 356 1.78 26.53 -31.03
N SER A 357 2.28 25.30 -30.95
CA SER A 357 1.47 24.11 -30.67
C SER A 357 2.06 23.34 -29.50
N ILE A 358 1.19 22.85 -28.60
CA ILE A 358 1.56 22.05 -27.44
C ILE A 358 0.63 20.84 -27.37
N ASP A 359 1.14 19.64 -27.68
CA ASP A 359 0.33 18.41 -27.70
C ASP A 359 -0.08 17.93 -26.29
N GLU A 360 0.80 18.08 -25.30
CA GLU A 360 0.63 17.51 -23.96
C GLU A 360 0.04 18.53 -22.96
N PHE A 361 -1.02 19.23 -23.37
CA PHE A 361 -1.64 20.29 -22.58
C PHE A 361 -2.80 19.81 -21.70
N TYR A 362 -3.66 18.95 -22.25
CA TYR A 362 -4.72 18.27 -21.52
C TYR A 362 -4.54 16.76 -21.53
N THR A 363 -4.94 16.12 -20.44
CA THR A 363 -5.03 14.67 -20.38
C THR A 363 -6.26 14.16 -21.14
N ILE A 364 -6.20 12.92 -21.63
CA ILE A 364 -7.35 12.28 -22.28
C ILE A 364 -8.59 12.21 -21.34
N GLN A 365 -8.39 12.14 -20.02
CA GLN A 365 -9.50 12.11 -19.06
C GLN A 365 -10.18 13.48 -18.94
N GLU A 366 -9.41 14.56 -18.85
CA GLU A 366 -9.95 15.92 -18.87
C GLU A 366 -10.71 16.18 -20.18
N ILE A 367 -10.15 15.76 -21.33
CA ILE A 367 -10.83 15.88 -22.62
C ILE A 367 -12.12 15.06 -22.65
N GLN A 368 -12.14 13.85 -22.09
CA GLN A 368 -13.38 13.07 -22.00
C GLN A 368 -14.42 13.73 -21.09
N GLN A 369 -14.01 14.36 -19.99
CA GLN A 369 -14.90 15.10 -19.10
C GLN A 369 -15.48 16.33 -19.81
N ILE A 370 -14.64 17.12 -20.48
CA ILE A 370 -15.05 18.27 -21.29
C ILE A 370 -16.02 17.79 -22.38
N ARG A 371 -15.67 16.75 -23.14
CA ARG A 371 -16.53 16.19 -24.20
C ARG A 371 -17.88 15.73 -23.68
N THR A 372 -17.93 15.07 -22.51
CA THR A 372 -19.18 14.65 -21.89
C THR A 372 -20.03 15.84 -21.49
N PHE A 373 -19.41 16.87 -20.90
CA PHE A 373 -20.09 18.10 -20.50
C PHE A 373 -20.69 18.86 -21.68
N VAL A 374 -19.92 18.96 -22.78
CA VAL A 374 -20.31 19.66 -24.01
C VAL A 374 -21.40 18.90 -24.76
N ASN A 375 -21.27 17.58 -24.93
CA ASN A 375 -22.29 16.76 -25.60
C ASN A 375 -23.66 16.81 -24.92
N CYS A 376 -23.73 17.12 -23.62
CA CYS A 376 -25.00 17.28 -22.91
C CYS A 376 -25.66 18.65 -23.14
N ARG A 377 -24.97 19.62 -23.76
CA ARG A 377 -25.38 21.04 -23.79
C ARG A 377 -25.28 21.71 -25.17
N VAL A 378 -24.55 21.11 -26.11
CA VAL A 378 -24.26 21.66 -27.44
C VAL A 378 -24.73 20.69 -28.50
N GLU A 379 -25.61 21.16 -29.38
CA GLU A 379 -25.90 20.51 -30.66
C GLU A 379 -24.79 20.91 -31.64
N TRP A 380 -23.99 19.93 -32.09
CA TRP A 380 -22.78 20.20 -32.86
C TRP A 380 -23.05 20.67 -34.31
N GLU A 381 -24.31 20.70 -34.74
CA GLU A 381 -24.76 21.15 -36.06
C GLU A 381 -24.63 22.66 -36.28
N LYS A 382 -24.36 23.45 -35.24
CA LYS A 382 -24.07 24.90 -35.33
C LYS A 382 -22.93 25.27 -34.38
N PRO A 383 -22.07 26.25 -34.71
CA PRO A 383 -21.11 26.78 -33.75
C PRO A 383 -21.88 27.37 -32.56
N VAL A 384 -21.55 26.93 -31.34
CA VAL A 384 -22.19 27.43 -30.13
C VAL A 384 -21.22 28.31 -29.37
N LEU A 385 -21.58 29.58 -29.24
CA LEU A 385 -20.93 30.51 -28.32
C LEU A 385 -21.46 30.26 -26.91
N LEU A 386 -20.59 29.88 -25.99
CA LEU A 386 -20.93 29.92 -24.57
C LEU A 386 -20.67 31.34 -24.07
N HIS A 387 -21.75 32.09 -23.82
CA HIS A 387 -21.67 33.40 -23.19
C HIS A 387 -20.93 33.31 -21.84
N ILE A 388 -20.00 34.25 -21.62
CA ILE A 388 -19.15 34.37 -20.41
C ILE A 388 -19.98 34.58 -19.14
N ASP A 389 -21.25 34.96 -19.28
CA ASP A 389 -22.18 35.23 -18.19
C ASP A 389 -22.45 34.02 -17.25
N ARG A 390 -21.94 32.83 -17.59
CA ARG A 390 -21.92 31.65 -16.71
C ARG A 390 -20.50 31.11 -16.49
N PRO A 391 -19.71 31.69 -15.58
CA PRO A 391 -18.31 31.29 -15.32
C PRO A 391 -18.16 29.81 -14.91
N GLU A 392 -19.19 29.21 -14.29
CA GLU A 392 -19.23 27.78 -13.95
C GLU A 392 -19.10 26.87 -15.18
N SER A 393 -19.55 27.32 -16.36
CA SER A 393 -19.49 26.53 -17.60
C SER A 393 -18.10 26.52 -18.23
N LEU A 394 -17.30 27.56 -17.98
CA LEU A 394 -15.91 27.66 -18.44
C LEU A 394 -14.95 26.94 -17.52
N ALA A 395 -15.29 26.78 -16.24
CA ALA A 395 -14.43 26.14 -15.23
C ALA A 395 -13.93 24.74 -15.64
N ILE A 396 -14.69 23.99 -16.44
CA ILE A 396 -14.28 22.65 -16.90
C ILE A 396 -13.11 22.67 -17.90
N LEU A 397 -12.87 23.81 -18.56
CA LEU A 397 -11.75 23.99 -19.47
C LEU A 397 -10.45 24.34 -18.73
N PHE A 398 -10.53 24.79 -17.47
CA PHE A 398 -9.36 25.16 -16.68
C PHE A 398 -8.77 23.93 -16.00
N ASN A 399 -7.63 23.46 -16.53
CA ASN A 399 -6.73 22.56 -15.82
C ASN A 399 -5.51 23.33 -15.29
N ASP A 400 -4.68 22.67 -14.47
CA ASP A 400 -3.48 23.28 -13.91
C ASP A 400 -2.55 23.86 -14.99
N ASN A 401 -2.50 23.25 -16.17
CA ASN A 401 -1.68 23.71 -17.29
C ASN A 401 -2.24 25.00 -17.92
N LEU A 402 -3.56 25.12 -18.10
CA LEU A 402 -4.19 26.35 -18.60
C LEU A 402 -4.00 27.49 -17.60
N GLN A 403 -4.19 27.21 -16.31
CA GLN A 403 -3.98 28.22 -15.27
C GLN A 403 -2.53 28.70 -15.27
N ARG A 404 -1.54 27.78 -15.26
CA ARG A 404 -0.13 28.15 -15.36
C ARG A 404 0.20 28.90 -16.65
N PHE A 405 -0.42 28.53 -17.77
CA PHE A 405 -0.23 29.20 -19.05
C PHE A 405 -0.68 30.66 -18.99
N ILE A 406 -1.84 30.92 -18.37
CA ILE A 406 -2.36 32.26 -18.15
C ILE A 406 -1.44 33.02 -17.18
N ASP A 407 -1.13 32.44 -16.01
CA ASP A 407 -0.36 33.09 -14.94
C ASP A 407 1.08 33.46 -15.38
N VAL A 408 1.78 32.55 -16.06
CA VAL A 408 3.19 32.74 -16.48
C VAL A 408 3.28 33.54 -17.78
N GLY A 409 2.31 33.37 -18.67
CA GLY A 409 2.37 33.82 -20.05
C GLY A 409 1.72 35.17 -20.33
N LEU A 410 0.45 35.29 -19.96
CA LEU A 410 -0.39 36.47 -20.23
C LEU A 410 -0.46 37.41 -19.01
N GLY A 411 -0.26 36.87 -17.81
CA GLY A 411 -0.26 37.58 -16.55
C GLY A 411 -1.62 37.63 -15.86
N ASN A 412 -1.65 38.06 -14.60
CA ASN A 412 -2.84 37.98 -13.72
C ASN A 412 -4.02 38.87 -14.12
N SER A 413 -3.88 39.71 -15.16
CA SER A 413 -4.94 40.59 -15.67
C SER A 413 -5.63 40.03 -16.92
N THR A 414 -5.44 38.75 -17.25
CA THR A 414 -5.99 38.14 -18.45
C THR A 414 -7.51 38.01 -18.36
N GLU A 415 -8.22 38.46 -19.39
CA GLU A 415 -9.67 38.33 -19.52
C GLU A 415 -10.05 37.37 -20.67
N ILE A 416 -11.02 36.50 -20.43
CA ILE A 416 -11.62 35.67 -21.49
C ILE A 416 -12.74 36.46 -22.14
N ILE A 417 -12.68 36.62 -23.47
CA ILE A 417 -13.64 37.40 -24.27
C ILE A 417 -14.69 36.52 -24.96
N ALA A 418 -14.31 35.30 -25.30
CA ALA A 418 -15.23 34.35 -25.89
C ALA A 418 -14.70 32.91 -25.77
N ALA A 419 -15.62 31.96 -25.69
CA ALA A 419 -15.37 30.54 -25.85
C ALA A 419 -16.32 29.99 -26.92
N LEU A 420 -15.78 29.61 -28.08
CA LEU A 420 -16.53 29.09 -29.21
C LEU A 420 -16.32 27.58 -29.33
N PHE A 421 -17.41 26.81 -29.23
CA PHE A 421 -17.41 25.38 -29.50
C PHE A 421 -17.86 25.15 -30.93
N TYR A 422 -17.07 24.41 -31.72
CA TYR A 422 -17.39 24.17 -33.11
C TYR A 422 -16.96 22.78 -33.59
N GLN A 423 -17.64 22.32 -34.63
CA GLN A 423 -17.33 21.13 -35.41
C GLN A 423 -16.97 21.58 -36.83
N ASN A 424 -15.91 21.02 -37.40
CA ASN A 424 -15.31 21.51 -38.65
C ASN A 424 -16.10 21.18 -39.93
N ALA A 425 -17.26 20.51 -39.84
CA ALA A 425 -17.97 19.96 -41.00
C ALA A 425 -18.88 20.96 -41.73
N LEU A 426 -18.97 22.22 -41.27
CA LEU A 426 -20.15 23.07 -41.56
C LEU A 426 -19.83 24.45 -42.16
N ARG A 427 -18.60 24.75 -42.58
CA ARG A 427 -18.32 26.03 -43.25
C ARG A 427 -17.71 25.89 -44.64
N ASP A 428 -18.38 26.45 -45.64
CA ASP A 428 -17.91 26.53 -47.03
C ASP A 428 -16.60 27.32 -47.21
N ASP A 429 -16.13 28.02 -46.16
CA ASP A 429 -14.99 28.93 -46.18
C ASP A 429 -13.68 28.31 -45.67
N HIS A 430 -13.67 27.03 -45.29
CA HIS A 430 -12.52 26.38 -44.63
C HIS A 430 -11.23 26.45 -45.44
N HIS A 431 -11.31 26.45 -46.77
CA HIS A 431 -10.16 26.50 -47.68
C HIS A 431 -9.59 27.91 -47.91
N GLN A 432 -10.27 28.96 -47.45
CA GLN A 432 -9.84 30.34 -47.62
C GLN A 432 -8.92 30.78 -46.48
N TRP A 433 -7.95 31.65 -46.80
CA TRP A 433 -7.11 32.28 -45.79
C TRP A 433 -7.90 33.32 -45.01
N GLN A 434 -7.82 33.24 -43.68
CA GLN A 434 -8.57 34.11 -42.75
C GLN A 434 -7.65 34.60 -41.63
N LYS A 435 -8.04 35.70 -40.97
CA LYS A 435 -7.41 36.18 -39.73
C LYS A 435 -8.48 36.29 -38.64
N HIS A 436 -8.13 36.00 -37.39
CA HIS A 436 -9.10 35.99 -36.28
C HIS A 436 -9.76 37.33 -36.00
N HIS A 437 -9.06 38.45 -36.24
CA HIS A 437 -9.68 39.78 -36.08
C HIS A 437 -10.80 40.06 -37.10
N GLN A 438 -10.92 39.28 -38.18
CA GLN A 438 -11.97 39.42 -39.20
C GLN A 438 -13.16 38.46 -38.96
N ILE A 439 -13.07 37.59 -37.94
CA ILE A 439 -14.08 36.57 -37.66
C ILE A 439 -15.29 37.15 -36.90
N PRO A 440 -15.12 38.01 -35.88
CA PRO A 440 -16.24 38.66 -35.20
C PRO A 440 -17.15 39.43 -36.19
N ASP A 441 -16.56 40.20 -37.10
CA ASP A 441 -17.28 40.98 -38.13
C ASP A 441 -18.13 40.09 -39.07
N ARG A 442 -17.73 38.82 -39.30
CA ARG A 442 -18.51 37.86 -40.10
C ARG A 442 -19.59 37.13 -39.30
N MET A 443 -19.45 37.04 -37.98
CA MET A 443 -20.41 36.32 -37.12
C MET A 443 -21.60 37.17 -36.67
N GLU A 444 -21.58 38.49 -36.91
CA GLU A 444 -22.75 39.36 -36.73
C GLU A 444 -23.97 38.90 -37.55
N GLU A 445 -23.76 38.22 -38.69
CA GLU A 445 -24.83 37.65 -39.52
C GLU A 445 -25.46 36.37 -38.92
N GLU A 446 -24.84 35.73 -37.92
CA GLU A 446 -25.26 34.42 -37.34
C GLU A 446 -25.92 34.52 -35.94
N GLU A 447 -26.40 35.68 -35.49
CA GLU A 447 -26.96 35.93 -34.12
C GLU A 447 -25.98 35.64 -32.96
N ILE A 448 -24.67 35.76 -33.18
CA ILE A 448 -23.65 35.56 -32.13
C ILE A 448 -23.19 36.94 -31.61
N ILE A 449 -23.63 37.34 -30.41
CA ILE A 449 -23.30 38.65 -29.82
C ILE A 449 -21.87 38.61 -29.25
N TRP A 450 -20.94 39.28 -29.92
CA TRP A 450 -19.56 39.50 -29.47
C TRP A 450 -19.46 40.75 -28.57
N ARG A 451 -18.48 40.76 -27.66
CA ARG A 451 -18.09 41.99 -26.96
C ARG A 451 -17.34 42.90 -27.94
N ASP A 452 -17.66 44.19 -27.96
CA ASP A 452 -16.90 45.19 -28.71
C ASP A 452 -15.45 45.24 -28.18
N VAL A 453 -14.50 44.86 -29.03
CA VAL A 453 -13.05 44.88 -28.74
C VAL A 453 -12.42 46.05 -29.48
N THR A 454 -11.61 46.87 -28.78
CA THR A 454 -10.90 48.00 -29.40
C THR A 454 -9.70 47.55 -30.24
N ASP A 455 -9.27 48.38 -31.21
CA ASP A 455 -8.08 48.10 -32.04
C ASP A 455 -6.80 47.85 -31.23
N GLU A 456 -6.68 48.46 -30.04
CA GLU A 456 -5.54 48.28 -29.14
C GLU A 456 -5.60 46.93 -28.40
N GLU A 457 -6.79 46.50 -28.03
CA GLU A 457 -7.08 45.19 -27.44
C GLU A 457 -6.83 44.05 -28.44
N TYR A 458 -7.19 44.24 -29.72
CA TYR A 458 -6.88 43.26 -30.79
C TYR A 458 -5.39 42.96 -30.97
N ARG A 459 -4.50 43.89 -30.59
CA ARG A 459 -3.03 43.66 -30.63
C ARG A 459 -2.53 42.77 -29.49
N LYS A 460 -3.32 42.60 -28.44
CA LYS A 460 -3.01 41.74 -27.27
C LYS A 460 -3.79 40.43 -27.29
N LEU A 461 -4.73 40.29 -28.24
CA LEU A 461 -5.60 39.14 -28.37
C LEU A 461 -4.82 37.87 -28.79
N HIS A 462 -4.83 36.90 -27.89
CA HIS A 462 -4.34 35.54 -28.11
C HIS A 462 -5.50 34.57 -28.25
N VAL A 463 -5.40 33.67 -29.22
CA VAL A 463 -6.42 32.66 -29.50
C VAL A 463 -5.86 31.29 -29.18
N LEU A 464 -6.52 30.57 -28.28
CA LEU A 464 -6.20 29.19 -27.91
C LEU A 464 -7.25 28.26 -28.51
N THR A 465 -6.83 27.33 -29.35
CA THR A 465 -7.70 26.27 -29.89
C THR A 465 -7.34 24.94 -29.24
N ILE A 466 -8.28 24.38 -28.46
CA ILE A 466 -8.16 23.09 -27.78
C ILE A 466 -8.85 22.03 -28.64
N PHE A 467 -8.12 20.99 -29.05
CA PHE A 467 -8.66 19.93 -29.90
C PHE A 467 -9.11 18.72 -29.08
N PHE A 468 -10.33 18.23 -29.34
CA PHE A 468 -10.89 17.06 -28.66
C PHE A 468 -10.62 15.75 -29.38
N ASP A 469 -10.40 15.82 -30.69
CA ASP A 469 -10.11 14.69 -31.56
C ASP A 469 -8.68 14.81 -32.11
N HIS A 470 -8.21 13.76 -32.76
CA HIS A 470 -6.91 13.81 -33.42
C HIS A 470 -7.03 14.61 -34.70
N VAL A 471 -6.10 15.55 -34.92
CA VAL A 471 -6.09 16.41 -36.10
C VAL A 471 -4.78 16.23 -36.84
N ASP A 472 -4.88 15.94 -38.13
CA ASP A 472 -3.82 15.74 -39.12
C ASP A 472 -4.28 16.31 -40.48
N GLU A 473 -3.44 16.16 -41.51
CA GLU A 473 -3.76 16.66 -42.88
C GLU A 473 -5.07 16.08 -43.42
N SER A 474 -5.39 14.83 -43.08
CA SER A 474 -6.61 14.16 -43.57
C SER A 474 -7.89 14.64 -42.87
N THR A 475 -7.77 15.20 -41.66
CA THR A 475 -8.91 15.49 -40.78
C THR A 475 -9.20 16.97 -40.61
N GLY A 476 -8.43 17.89 -41.24
CA GLY A 476 -8.67 19.32 -41.09
C GLY A 476 -7.59 20.09 -40.33
N ALA A 477 -6.30 19.73 -40.42
CA ALA A 477 -5.23 20.47 -39.72
C ALA A 477 -5.25 21.98 -40.01
N ILE A 478 -4.79 22.77 -39.02
CA ILE A 478 -4.62 24.22 -39.21
C ILE A 478 -3.37 24.44 -40.05
N HIS A 479 -3.53 25.15 -41.15
CA HIS A 479 -2.45 25.69 -41.95
C HIS A 479 -2.23 27.13 -41.53
N VAL A 480 -1.00 27.49 -41.16
CA VAL A 480 -0.64 28.85 -40.73
C VAL A 480 0.40 29.43 -41.67
N LYS A 481 0.28 30.72 -42.01
CA LYS A 481 1.37 31.51 -42.59
C LYS A 481 2.21 32.11 -41.46
N PRO A 482 3.44 31.63 -41.23
CA PRO A 482 4.29 32.19 -40.17
C PRO A 482 4.56 33.67 -40.41
N ARG A 483 4.63 34.47 -39.34
CA ARG A 483 4.95 35.91 -39.32
C ARG A 483 3.92 36.85 -39.97
N SER A 484 2.80 36.34 -40.46
CA SER A 484 1.79 37.21 -41.10
C SER A 484 1.07 38.17 -40.15
N HIS A 485 1.29 38.05 -38.84
CA HIS A 485 0.78 38.97 -37.82
C HIS A 485 1.49 40.34 -37.78
N TRP A 486 2.62 40.49 -38.49
CA TRP A 486 3.37 41.76 -38.60
C TRP A 486 2.85 42.69 -39.71
N ASP A 487 1.72 42.36 -40.37
CA ASP A 487 1.13 43.17 -41.45
C ASP A 487 2.12 43.48 -42.61
N GLN A 488 2.91 42.47 -43.03
CA GLN A 488 3.72 42.53 -44.25
C GLN A 488 2.84 42.34 -45.49
N GLU A 489 3.17 43.01 -46.61
CA GLU A 489 2.48 42.81 -47.90
C GLU A 489 2.46 41.32 -48.28
N GLU A 490 1.35 40.83 -48.85
CA GLU A 490 1.17 39.38 -49.13
C GLU A 490 2.26 38.80 -50.03
N GLU A 491 2.93 39.64 -50.83
CA GLU A 491 4.05 39.29 -51.72
C GLU A 491 5.39 39.05 -50.98
N GLU A 492 5.56 39.52 -49.73
CA GLU A 492 6.79 39.33 -48.92
C GLU A 492 6.73 38.12 -47.98
N LEU A 493 5.59 37.45 -47.89
CA LEU A 493 5.44 36.26 -47.05
C LEU A 493 6.11 35.05 -47.73
N ASP A 494 7.17 34.53 -47.10
CA ASP A 494 7.86 33.29 -47.48
C ASP A 494 6.78 32.21 -47.75
N ASP A 495 6.81 31.57 -48.94
CA ASP A 495 5.79 30.66 -49.50
C ASP A 495 5.55 29.36 -48.67
N LYS A 496 6.08 29.32 -47.44
CA LYS A 496 6.08 28.20 -46.52
C LYS A 496 4.85 28.23 -45.62
N THR A 497 3.81 27.58 -46.09
CA THR A 497 2.69 27.16 -45.24
C THR A 497 3.16 26.08 -44.26
N VAL A 498 2.78 26.20 -42.98
CA VAL A 498 3.07 25.16 -41.98
C VAL A 498 1.77 24.48 -41.56
N VAL A 499 1.76 23.16 -41.61
CA VAL A 499 0.67 22.32 -41.13
C VAL A 499 0.86 22.02 -39.65
N CYS A 500 -0.18 22.26 -38.85
CA CYS A 500 -0.20 22.00 -37.42
C CYS A 500 -1.06 20.78 -37.10
N ALA A 501 -0.47 19.59 -37.14
CA ALA A 501 -1.10 18.37 -36.64
C ALA A 501 -1.09 18.35 -35.10
N MET A 502 -2.17 17.87 -34.49
CA MET A 502 -2.39 17.90 -33.04
C MET A 502 -2.96 16.57 -32.53
N ARG A 503 -2.49 16.14 -31.35
CA ARG A 503 -3.12 15.03 -30.61
C ARG A 503 -4.36 15.50 -29.85
N PRO A 504 -5.30 14.59 -29.50
CA PRO A 504 -6.40 14.92 -28.60
C PRO A 504 -5.88 15.50 -27.28
N GLY A 505 -6.38 16.68 -26.90
CA GLY A 505 -5.90 17.43 -25.74
C GLY A 505 -4.74 18.37 -26.01
N GLY A 506 -4.27 18.43 -27.24
CA GLY A 506 -3.32 19.43 -27.68
C GLY A 506 -3.96 20.81 -27.83
N VAL A 507 -3.16 21.85 -27.60
CA VAL A 507 -3.56 23.25 -27.73
C VAL A 507 -2.72 23.94 -28.80
N HIS A 508 -3.40 24.59 -29.74
CA HIS A 508 -2.80 25.49 -30.71
C HIS A 508 -3.00 26.94 -30.25
N ILE A 509 -1.91 27.68 -30.12
CA ILE A 509 -1.88 29.07 -29.66
C ILE A 509 -1.52 29.93 -30.86
N GLN A 510 -2.27 31.00 -31.09
CA GLN A 510 -2.01 31.92 -32.20
C GLN A 510 -2.30 33.36 -31.80
N HIS A 511 -1.59 34.29 -32.44
CA HIS A 511 -1.89 35.71 -32.35
C HIS A 511 -3.07 36.05 -33.28
N ALA A 512 -3.98 36.94 -32.88
CA ALA A 512 -5.22 37.20 -33.62
C ALA A 512 -5.05 37.68 -35.08
N LYS A 513 -3.94 38.37 -35.37
CA LYS A 513 -3.57 38.82 -36.73
C LYS A 513 -2.90 37.75 -37.60
N THR A 514 -2.61 36.57 -37.05
CA THR A 514 -1.97 35.49 -37.82
C THR A 514 -2.96 34.93 -38.82
N THR A 515 -2.49 34.69 -40.03
CA THR A 515 -3.30 34.19 -41.14
C THR A 515 -3.28 32.68 -41.10
N PHE A 516 -4.47 32.07 -41.09
CA PHE A 516 -4.64 30.64 -41.03
C PHE A 516 -5.75 30.19 -41.98
N LYS A 517 -5.77 28.89 -42.28
CA LYS A 517 -6.88 28.22 -42.96
C LYS A 517 -7.00 26.79 -42.44
N TYR A 518 -8.15 26.17 -42.68
CA TYR A 518 -8.31 24.74 -42.48
C TYR A 518 -8.13 24.02 -43.82
N HIS A 519 -7.58 22.82 -43.82
CA HIS A 519 -7.55 22.00 -45.03
C HIS A 519 -8.09 20.63 -44.72
N LEU A 520 -9.24 20.32 -45.32
CA LEU A 520 -9.93 19.04 -45.20
C LEU A 520 -9.69 18.28 -46.50
N GLU A 521 -8.95 17.17 -46.45
CA GLU A 521 -8.83 16.25 -47.59
C GLU A 521 -10.02 15.27 -47.67
N ASP A 522 -10.62 14.92 -46.52
CA ASP A 522 -11.71 13.95 -46.40
C ASP A 522 -12.91 14.59 -45.70
N GLU A 523 -13.97 14.89 -46.46
CA GLU A 523 -15.20 15.53 -45.96
C GLU A 523 -15.96 14.67 -44.93
N GLU A 524 -15.69 13.36 -44.85
CA GLU A 524 -16.33 12.47 -43.86
C GLU A 524 -15.65 12.50 -42.48
N ARG A 525 -14.45 13.10 -42.35
CA ARG A 525 -13.70 13.12 -41.09
C ARG A 525 -13.75 14.48 -40.41
N GLU A 526 -14.43 14.50 -39.27
CA GLU A 526 -14.71 15.71 -38.51
C GLU A 526 -13.87 15.77 -37.24
N PHE A 527 -13.42 16.97 -36.86
CA PHE A 527 -12.90 17.24 -35.52
C PHE A 527 -13.79 18.21 -34.74
N ARG A 528 -13.73 18.08 -33.42
CA ARG A 528 -14.36 19.00 -32.47
C ARG A 528 -13.30 19.77 -31.70
N ALA A 529 -13.52 21.07 -31.54
CA ALA A 529 -12.58 21.94 -30.85
C ALA A 529 -13.29 23.07 -30.10
N VAL A 530 -12.53 23.67 -29.18
CA VAL A 530 -12.90 24.89 -28.47
C VAL A 530 -11.90 25.96 -28.76
N ARG A 531 -12.40 27.14 -29.12
CA ARG A 531 -11.57 28.31 -29.32
C ARG A 531 -11.82 29.32 -28.20
N LEU A 532 -10.79 29.58 -27.41
CA LEU A 532 -10.75 30.58 -26.36
C LEU A 532 -10.05 31.84 -26.89
N TYR A 533 -10.68 32.99 -26.65
CA TYR A 533 -10.16 34.31 -26.99
C TYR A 533 -9.75 35.01 -25.68
N LEU A 534 -8.46 35.29 -25.54
CA LEU A 534 -7.82 35.80 -24.31
C LEU A 534 -7.13 37.14 -24.58
N ILE A 535 -7.32 38.13 -23.70
CA ILE A 535 -6.63 39.44 -23.74
C ILE A 535 -5.88 39.72 -22.44
#